data_AF-A0A7W1IYE7-F1
#
_entry.id   AF-A0A7W1IYE7-F1
#
_cell.length_a   1.000
_cell.length_b   1.000
_cell.length_c   1.000
_cell.angle_alpha   90.00
_cell.angle_beta   90.00
_cell.angle_gamma   90.00
#
_symmetry.space_group_name_H-M   'P 1'
#
loop_
_entity.id
_entity.type
_entity.pdbx_description
1 polymer ?
#
loop_
_entity_poly.entity_id
_entity_poly.type
_entity_poly.pdbx_seq_one_letter_code
_entity_poly.pdbx_strand_id
1 'polypeptide(L)'
;RFGLDALIGLIPNVGDMVTSLASFYILIAGVRYGVPKITLLRMAFNIGLDYVVGSIPFIGDAFDFVWKSNKQNVDLIRERATGKNVGTTSDYLFVGLIIFGLIALLIGSILVSLYILSLFFREVWSLFNF
;
A
#
# COMPACT_ATOMS: atom_id res chain seq x y z
N ARG A 1 -29.07 12.17 -0.69
CA ARG A 1 -28.19 11.04 -0.29
C ARG A 1 -27.66 10.34 -1.55
N PHE A 2 -26.98 11.05 -2.44
CA PHE A 2 -26.29 10.56 -3.63
C PHE A 2 -25.51 11.77 -4.12
N GLY A 3 -24.17 11.73 -4.14
CA GLY A 3 -23.38 12.87 -4.61
C GLY A 3 -21.91 12.86 -4.22
N LEU A 4 -21.57 12.31 -3.06
CA LEU A 4 -20.15 12.15 -2.65
C LEU A 4 -19.53 10.84 -3.14
N ASP A 5 -20.29 9.73 -3.13
CA ASP A 5 -19.78 8.42 -3.59
C ASP A 5 -19.42 8.41 -5.09
N ALA A 6 -20.12 9.20 -5.91
CA ALA A 6 -19.85 9.33 -7.35
C ALA A 6 -18.63 10.21 -7.66
N LEU A 7 -18.30 11.18 -6.79
CA LEU A 7 -17.10 12.01 -6.91
C LEU A 7 -15.84 11.23 -6.52
N ILE A 8 -15.95 10.33 -5.54
CA ILE A 8 -14.87 9.43 -5.13
C ILE A 8 -14.58 8.40 -6.23
N GLY A 9 -15.60 7.94 -6.96
CA GLY A 9 -15.46 7.01 -8.09
C GLY A 9 -14.92 7.63 -9.39
N LEU A 10 -14.80 8.96 -9.48
CA LEU A 10 -14.33 9.67 -10.68
C LEU A 10 -12.83 9.97 -10.67
N ILE A 11 -12.15 9.76 -9.54
CA ILE A 11 -10.70 9.90 -9.45
C ILE A 11 -10.12 8.49 -9.44
N PRO A 12 -9.57 8.01 -10.57
CA PRO A 12 -8.86 6.74 -10.58
C PRO A 12 -7.78 6.76 -9.48
N ASN A 13 -7.69 5.66 -8.72
CA ASN A 13 -6.76 5.45 -7.60
C ASN A 13 -7.04 6.18 -6.27
N VAL A 14 -8.19 6.86 -6.08
CA VAL A 14 -8.51 7.43 -4.75
C VAL A 14 -8.77 6.35 -3.69
N GLY A 15 -9.42 5.25 -4.09
CA GLY A 15 -9.57 4.08 -3.24
C GLY A 15 -8.22 3.57 -2.74
N ASP A 16 -7.25 3.42 -3.65
CA ASP A 16 -5.89 2.96 -3.38
C ASP A 16 -5.08 3.94 -2.52
N MET A 17 -5.26 5.25 -2.69
CA MET A 17 -4.59 6.24 -1.84
C MET A 17 -5.10 6.16 -0.40
N VAL A 18 -6.41 6.08 -0.20
CA VAL A 18 -7.00 6.05 1.15
C VAL A 18 -6.60 4.77 1.90
N THR A 19 -6.65 3.63 1.22
CA THR A 19 -6.25 2.35 1.80
C THR A 19 -4.75 2.29 2.09
N SER A 20 -3.90 2.77 1.17
CA SER A 20 -2.44 2.82 1.38
C SER A 20 -2.06 3.71 2.55
N LEU A 21 -2.72 4.87 2.70
CA LEU A 21 -2.52 5.76 3.84
C LEU A 21 -2.92 5.08 5.16
N ALA A 22 -4.03 4.34 5.17
CA ALA A 22 -4.45 3.58 6.35
C ALA A 22 -3.41 2.52 6.73
N SER A 23 -2.90 1.77 5.76
CA SER A 23 -1.86 0.76 5.96
C SER A 23 -0.57 1.34 6.56
N PHE A 24 -0.07 2.45 6.00
CA PHE A 24 1.11 3.14 6.53
C PHE A 24 0.87 3.74 7.91
N TYR A 25 -0.31 4.32 8.15
CA TYR A 25 -0.68 4.82 9.47
C TYR A 25 -0.66 3.71 10.52
N ILE A 26 -1.22 2.53 10.22
CA ILE A 26 -1.20 1.38 11.12
C ILE A 26 0.24 0.94 11.41
N LEU A 27 1.13 0.92 10.40
CA LEU A 27 2.54 0.58 10.60
C LEU A 27 3.25 1.58 11.53
N ILE A 28 3.01 2.89 11.35
CA ILE A 28 3.54 3.95 12.22
C ILE A 28 2.95 3.83 13.63
N ALA A 29 1.66 3.50 13.76
CA ALA A 29 1.04 3.26 15.04
C ALA A 29 1.74 2.12 15.79
N GLY A 30 2.15 1.04 15.11
CA GLY A 30 2.95 -0.03 15.71
C GLY A 30 4.25 0.48 16.36
N VAL A 31 4.96 1.40 15.70
CA VAL A 31 6.15 2.05 16.28
C VAL A 31 5.78 2.83 17.54
N ARG A 32 4.69 3.61 17.47
CA ARG A 32 4.20 4.42 18.60
C ARG A 32 3.85 3.56 19.82
N TYR A 33 3.30 2.37 19.60
CA TYR A 33 2.96 1.40 20.65
C TYR A 33 4.12 0.49 21.07
N GLY A 34 5.34 0.74 20.58
CA GLY A 34 6.53 0.00 20.99
C GLY A 34 6.52 -1.46 20.55
N VAL A 35 5.95 -1.74 19.39
CA VAL A 35 5.94 -3.08 18.79
C VAL A 35 7.38 -3.45 18.36
N PRO A 36 7.85 -4.69 18.62
CA PRO A 36 9.20 -5.12 18.22
C PRO A 36 9.45 -4.99 16.71
N LYS A 37 10.70 -4.66 16.32
CA LYS A 37 11.11 -4.51 14.91
C LYS A 37 10.76 -5.71 14.02
N ILE A 38 10.87 -6.92 14.56
CA ILE A 38 10.48 -8.15 13.84
C ILE A 38 8.99 -8.18 13.49
N THR A 39 8.14 -7.65 14.36
CA THR A 39 6.71 -7.53 14.12
C THR A 39 6.41 -6.38 13.15
N LEU A 40 7.14 -5.27 13.23
CA LEU A 40 7.03 -4.18 12.23
C LEU A 40 7.40 -4.66 10.82
N LEU A 41 8.43 -5.50 10.69
CA LEU A 41 8.76 -6.16 9.42
C LEU A 41 7.63 -7.06 8.92
N ARG A 42 7.00 -7.83 9.81
CA ARG A 42 5.85 -8.65 9.45
C ARG A 42 4.66 -7.79 8.98
N MET A 43 4.43 -6.66 9.63
CA MET A 43 3.38 -5.72 9.21
C MET A 43 3.68 -5.12 7.84
N ALA A 44 4.94 -4.74 7.58
CA ALA A 44 5.38 -4.26 6.28
C ALA A 44 5.25 -5.33 5.19
N PHE A 45 5.54 -6.59 5.51
CA PHE A 45 5.35 -7.70 4.59
C PHE A 45 3.87 -7.87 4.21
N ASN A 46 2.95 -7.77 5.16
CA ASN A 46 1.51 -7.80 4.88
C ASN A 46 1.11 -6.70 3.89
N ILE A 47 1.58 -5.47 4.09
CA ILE A 47 1.34 -4.33 3.17
C ILE A 47 1.92 -4.60 1.78
N GLY A 48 3.15 -5.15 1.71
CA GLY A 48 3.77 -5.51 0.44
C GLY A 48 2.97 -6.59 -0.31
N LEU A 49 2.41 -7.56 0.42
CA LEU A 49 1.61 -8.62 -0.17
C LEU A 49 0.28 -8.09 -0.71
N ASP A 50 -0.35 -7.15 0.01
CA ASP A 50 -1.55 -6.45 -0.49
C ASP A 50 -1.29 -5.76 -1.81
N TYR A 51 -0.15 -5.07 -1.89
CA TYR A 51 0.21 -4.38 -3.09
C TYR A 51 0.45 -5.35 -4.26
N VAL A 52 1.10 -6.50 -4.03
CA VAL A 52 1.26 -7.53 -5.07
C VAL A 52 -0.11 -8.01 -5.54
N VAL A 53 -1.04 -8.30 -4.62
CA VAL A 53 -2.41 -8.74 -4.96
C VAL A 53 -3.18 -7.64 -5.70
N GLY A 54 -3.11 -6.39 -5.22
CA GLY A 54 -3.78 -5.24 -5.83
C GLY A 54 -3.19 -4.82 -7.17
N SER A 55 -1.93 -5.18 -7.47
CA SER A 55 -1.30 -4.92 -8.77
C SER A 55 -1.81 -5.83 -9.90
N ILE A 56 -2.51 -6.91 -9.56
CA ILE A 56 -3.08 -7.83 -10.55
C ILE A 56 -4.40 -7.24 -11.07
N PRO A 57 -4.47 -6.86 -12.36
CA PRO A 57 -5.72 -6.40 -12.95
C PRO A 57 -6.76 -7.52 -12.92
N PHE A 58 -8.05 -7.17 -12.80
CA PHE A 58 -9.21 -8.08 -12.75
C PHE A 58 -9.47 -8.81 -11.41
N ILE A 59 -8.75 -8.49 -10.34
CA ILE A 59 -9.06 -8.94 -8.98
C ILE A 59 -10.06 -7.97 -8.34
N GLY A 60 -11.34 -8.35 -8.31
CA GLY A 60 -12.43 -7.53 -7.75
C GLY A 60 -12.44 -7.47 -6.21
N ASP A 61 -11.73 -8.36 -5.53
CA ASP A 61 -11.62 -8.50 -4.07
C ASP A 61 -10.34 -7.88 -3.49
N ALA A 62 -9.62 -7.05 -4.26
CA ALA A 62 -8.41 -6.38 -3.78
C ALA A 62 -8.69 -5.58 -2.49
N PHE A 63 -9.85 -4.93 -2.40
CA PHE A 63 -10.29 -4.21 -1.21
C PHE A 63 -10.44 -5.12 0.02
N ASP A 64 -10.99 -6.32 -0.13
CA ASP A 64 -11.13 -7.27 0.97
C ASP A 64 -9.76 -7.74 1.46
N PHE A 65 -8.81 -7.91 0.53
CA PHE A 65 -7.43 -8.29 0.85
C PHE A 65 -6.73 -7.20 1.69
N VAL A 66 -6.83 -5.95 1.25
CA VAL A 66 -6.32 -4.79 2.00
C VAL A 66 -6.96 -4.66 3.39
N TRP A 67 -8.27 -4.87 3.49
CA TRP A 67 -8.94 -4.78 4.79
C TRP A 67 -8.48 -5.87 5.75
N LYS A 68 -8.24 -7.08 5.21
CA LYS A 68 -7.73 -8.24 5.95
C LYS A 68 -6.33 -8.02 6.48
N SER A 69 -5.41 -7.49 5.68
CA SER A 69 -4.03 -7.22 6.11
C SER A 69 -3.95 -6.10 7.14
N ASN A 70 -4.73 -5.04 6.97
CA ASN A 70 -4.81 -3.93 7.92
C ASN A 70 -5.33 -4.44 9.26
N LYS A 71 -6.34 -5.31 9.25
CA LYS A 71 -6.83 -5.99 10.45
C LYS A 71 -5.74 -6.86 11.10
N GLN A 72 -5.04 -7.67 10.32
CA GLN A 72 -3.92 -8.49 10.82
C GLN A 72 -2.82 -7.62 11.46
N ASN A 73 -2.51 -6.46 10.86
CA ASN A 73 -1.52 -5.53 11.39
C ASN A 73 -1.99 -4.89 12.71
N VAL A 74 -3.26 -4.51 12.80
CA VAL A 74 -3.85 -4.02 14.06
C VAL A 74 -3.81 -5.10 15.15
N ASP A 75 -4.10 -6.35 14.80
CA ASP A 75 -4.06 -7.47 15.73
C ASP A 75 -2.61 -7.75 16.20
N LEU A 76 -1.62 -7.65 15.30
CA LEU A 76 -0.20 -7.73 15.67
C LEU A 76 0.22 -6.63 16.66
N ILE A 77 -0.29 -5.41 16.49
CA ILE A 77 -0.06 -4.33 17.45
C ILE A 77 -0.66 -4.70 18.80
N ARG A 78 -1.90 -5.17 18.85
CA ARG A 78 -2.57 -5.54 20.10
C ARG A 78 -1.85 -6.67 20.84
N GLU A 79 -1.37 -7.68 20.11
CA GLU A 79 -0.69 -8.84 20.70
C GLU A 79 0.74 -8.51 21.16
N ARG A 80 1.45 -7.65 20.41
CA ARG A 80 2.90 -7.46 20.58
C ARG A 80 3.31 -6.07 21.06
N ALA A 81 2.36 -5.17 21.33
CA ALA A 81 2.66 -3.89 21.95
C ALA A 81 3.26 -4.12 23.34
N THR A 82 4.46 -3.58 23.56
CA THR A 82 5.20 -3.81 24.81
C THR A 82 4.81 -2.84 25.93
N GLY A 83 3.98 -1.83 25.63
CA GLY A 83 3.59 -0.79 26.59
C GLY A 83 4.72 0.13 27.04
N LYS A 84 5.96 -0.11 26.59
CA LYS A 84 7.12 0.75 26.83
C LYS A 84 7.05 1.93 25.85
N ASN A 85 6.42 3.02 26.28
CA ASN A 85 6.33 4.28 25.53
C ASN A 85 7.73 4.88 25.28
N VAL A 86 8.30 4.62 24.11
CA VAL A 86 8.41 5.57 22.97
C VAL A 86 9.14 4.80 21.86
N GLY A 87 8.52 4.67 20.68
CA GLY A 87 9.26 4.24 19.50
C GLY A 87 10.54 5.07 19.40
N THR A 88 11.69 4.42 19.35
CA THR A 88 12.97 5.13 19.32
C THR A 88 13.11 5.82 17.95
N THR A 89 13.94 6.86 17.86
CA THR A 89 14.26 7.48 16.56
C THR A 89 14.73 6.44 15.54
N SER A 90 15.43 5.39 16.00
CA SER A 90 15.83 4.25 15.16
C SER A 90 14.65 3.46 14.61
N ASP A 91 13.58 3.28 15.38
CA ASP A 91 12.37 2.57 14.95
C ASP A 91 11.60 3.35 13.90
N TYR A 92 11.48 4.68 14.08
CA TYR A 92 10.88 5.56 13.07
C TYR A 92 11.72 5.63 11.79
N LEU A 93 13.04 5.71 11.89
CA LEU A 93 13.93 5.66 10.72
C LEU A 93 13.82 4.32 9.99
N PHE A 94 13.78 3.22 10.74
CA PHE A 94 13.61 1.88 10.18
C PHE A 94 12.29 1.75 9.41
N VAL A 95 11.18 2.16 10.01
CA VAL A 95 9.87 2.17 9.34
C VAL A 95 9.80 3.18 8.21
N GLY A 96 10.46 4.34 8.35
CA GLY A 96 10.56 5.34 7.28
C GLY A 96 11.28 4.79 6.04
N LEU A 97 12.37 4.04 6.22
CA LEU A 97 13.06 3.35 5.12
C LEU A 97 12.19 2.28 4.46
N ILE A 98 11.40 1.55 5.26
CA ILE A 98 10.44 0.57 4.74
C ILE A 98 9.37 1.28 3.90
N ILE A 99 8.74 2.32 4.44
CA ILE A 99 7.70 3.09 3.73
C ILE A 99 8.27 3.69 2.45
N PHE A 100 9.48 4.29 2.51
CA PHE A 100 10.16 4.82 1.33
C PHE A 100 10.41 3.73 0.28
N GLY A 101 10.92 2.57 0.69
CA GLY A 101 11.13 1.43 -0.20
C GLY A 101 9.85 0.93 -0.84
N LEU A 102 8.76 0.82 -0.07
CA LEU A 102 7.44 0.46 -0.58
C LEU A 102 6.96 1.50 -1.60
N ILE A 103 6.99 2.80 -1.27
CA ILE A 103 6.58 3.88 -2.18
C ILE A 103 7.43 3.88 -3.47
N ALA A 104 8.74 3.73 -3.36
CA ALA A 104 9.62 3.67 -4.52
C ALA A 104 9.27 2.48 -5.42
N LEU A 105 8.92 1.34 -4.83
CA LEU A 105 8.45 0.15 -5.55
C LEU A 105 7.09 0.42 -6.23
N LEU A 106 6.14 1.05 -5.53
CA LEU A 106 4.84 1.47 -6.10
C LEU A 106 5.04 2.36 -7.33
N ILE A 107 5.83 3.43 -7.20
CA ILE A 107 6.08 4.38 -8.28
C ILE A 107 6.80 3.69 -9.44
N GLY A 108 7.81 2.87 -9.12
CA GLY A 108 8.55 2.10 -10.11
C GLY A 108 7.63 1.19 -10.94
N SER A 109 6.70 0.47 -10.31
CA SER A 109 5.77 -0.38 -11.05
C SER A 109 4.85 0.42 -11.95
N ILE A 110 4.31 1.55 -11.46
CA ILE A 110 3.40 2.38 -12.24
C ILE A 110 4.13 2.91 -13.47
N LEU A 111 5.36 3.39 -13.32
CA LEU A 111 6.18 3.86 -14.43
C LEU A 111 6.47 2.75 -15.44
N VAL A 112 6.81 1.54 -14.99
CA VAL A 112 7.03 0.39 -15.85
C VAL A 112 5.75 0.00 -16.59
N SER A 113 4.61 -0.06 -15.90
CA SER A 113 3.30 -0.34 -16.51
C SER A 113 2.94 0.70 -17.57
N LEU A 114 3.11 1.99 -17.29
CA LEU A 114 2.86 3.08 -18.25
C LEU A 114 3.81 2.99 -19.45
N TYR A 115 5.08 2.67 -19.22
CA TYR A 115 6.05 2.48 -20.31
C TYR A 115 5.65 1.32 -21.23
N ILE A 116 5.30 0.16 -20.67
CA ILE A 116 4.82 -1.00 -21.45
C ILE A 116 3.55 -0.65 -22.23
N LEU A 117 2.59 0.03 -21.60
CA LEU A 117 1.37 0.48 -22.27
C LEU A 117 1.68 1.44 -23.42
N SER A 118 2.64 2.35 -23.25
CA SER A 118 3.06 3.29 -24.30
C SER A 118 3.71 2.59 -25.49
N LEU A 119 4.51 1.53 -25.23
CA LEU A 119 5.10 0.70 -26.28
C LEU A 119 4.02 -0.04 -27.05
N PHE A 120 3.09 -0.68 -26.34
CA PHE A 120 1.96 -1.37 -26.95
C PHE A 120 1.11 -0.42 -27.80
N PHE A 121 0.76 0.75 -27.27
CA PHE A 121 -0.04 1.74 -28.00
C PHE A 121 0.68 2.24 -29.25
N ARG A 122 2.01 2.43 -29.19
CA ARG A 122 2.83 2.83 -30.34
C ARG A 122 2.81 1.77 -31.44
N GLU A 123 2.99 0.50 -31.08
CA GLU A 123 2.92 -0.63 -32.02
C GLU A 123 1.53 -0.72 -32.66
N VAL A 124 0.48 -0.69 -31.85
CA VAL A 124 -0.91 -0.73 -32.31
C VAL A 124 -1.22 0.45 -33.24
N TRP A 125 -0.84 1.67 -32.85
CA TRP A 125 -1.02 2.87 -33.67
C TRP A 125 -0.28 2.76 -35.02
N SER A 126 0.90 2.14 -35.05
CA SER A 126 1.64 1.91 -36.30
C SER A 126 0.92 0.95 -37.26
N LEU A 127 0.17 -0.03 -36.73
CA LEU A 127 -0.63 -0.95 -37.54
C LEU A 127 -1.84 -0.26 -38.18
N PHE A 128 -2.37 0.78 -37.53
CA PHE A 128 -3.54 1.53 -38.02
C PHE A 128 -3.18 2.75 -38.89
N ASN A 129 -1.94 3.23 -38.87
CA ASN A 129 -1.47 4.35 -39.71
C ASN A 129 -0.67 3.85 -40.91
N PHE A 130 -1.29 2.96 -41.70
CA PHE A 130 -0.78 2.56 -43.01
C PHE A 130 -0.83 3.72 -44.02
#